data_AF-A0A351G3S9-F1
#
_entry.id   AF-A0A351G3S9-F1
#
_cell.length_a   1.000
_cell.length_b   1.000
_cell.length_c   1.000
_cell.angle_alpha   90.00
_cell.angle_beta   90.00
_cell.angle_gamma   90.00
#
_symmetry.space_group_name_H-M   'P 1'
#
loop_
_entity.id
_entity.type
_entity.pdbx_description
1 polymer ?
#
loop_
_entity_poly.entity_id
_entity_poly.type
_entity_poly.pdbx_seq_one_letter_code
_entity_poly.pdbx_strand_id
1 'polypeptide(L)' 'RKFFPDQTFKAVIPRSVRLAEAPSYGLPILAYQPTSPGAAAYSELAQEILSGDGKLVPQE' A
#
# COMPACT_ATOMS: atom_id res chain seq x y z
N ARG A 1 -6.33 -8.19 11.35
CA ARG A 1 -7.34 -7.33 12.01
C ARG A 1 -7.88 -7.88 13.32
N LYS A 2 -8.14 -9.19 13.49
CA LYS A 2 -8.73 -9.75 14.74
C LYS A 2 -7.90 -9.47 16.01
N PHE A 3 -6.58 -9.44 15.91
CA PHE A 3 -5.68 -9.22 17.06
C PHE A 3 -5.13 -7.79 17.16
N PHE A 4 -4.99 -7.12 16.02
CA PHE A 4 -4.49 -5.75 15.92
C PHE A 4 -5.38 -4.98 14.94
N PRO A 5 -6.54 -4.49 15.40
CA PRO A 5 -7.43 -3.68 14.54
C PRO A 5 -6.83 -2.31 14.23
N ASP A 6 -6.03 -1.83 15.18
CA ASP A 6 -5.59 -0.45 15.34
C ASP A 6 -4.15 -0.18 14.90
N GLN A 7 -3.46 -1.24 14.49
CA GLN A 7 -2.07 -1.23 14.01
C GLN A 7 -1.97 -1.79 12.58
N THR A 8 -3.10 -1.84 11.87
CA THR A 8 -3.16 -2.34 10.50
C THR A 8 -3.90 -1.36 9.62
N PHE A 9 -3.37 -1.12 8.43
CA PHE A 9 -4.01 -0.30 7.41
C PHE A 9 -5.32 -0.92 6.90
N LYS A 10 -6.20 -0.03 6.42
CA LYS A 10 -7.44 -0.36 5.72
C LYS A 10 -7.16 -0.80 4.30
N ALA A 11 -6.21 -0.16 3.62
CA ALA A 11 -5.74 -0.53 2.30
C ALA A 11 -5.18 -1.97 2.31
N VAL A 12 -5.59 -2.78 1.34
CA VAL A 12 -5.15 -4.16 1.18
C VAL A 12 -4.41 -4.30 -0.14
N ILE A 13 -3.14 -4.69 -0.09
CA ILE A 13 -2.35 -4.94 -1.30
C ILE A 13 -2.65 -6.35 -1.82
N PRO A 14 -3.29 -6.52 -2.98
CA PRO A 14 -3.61 -7.84 -3.51
C PRO A 14 -2.37 -8.51 -4.09
N ARG A 15 -2.30 -9.84 -4.00
CA ARG A 15 -1.32 -10.59 -4.81
C ARG A 15 -1.70 -10.46 -6.29
N SER A 16 -0.79 -9.92 -7.09
CA SER A 16 -0.98 -9.82 -8.54
C SER A 16 0.31 -10.14 -9.29
N VAL A 17 0.18 -10.76 -10.46
CA VAL A 17 1.33 -11.09 -11.34
C VAL A 17 2.05 -9.81 -11.77
N ARG A 18 1.30 -8.77 -12.16
CA ARG A 18 1.88 -7.48 -12.60
C ARG A 18 2.68 -6.80 -11.50
N LEU A 19 2.21 -6.85 -10.24
CA LEU A 19 2.97 -6.32 -9.10
C LEU A 19 4.25 -7.12 -8.84
N ALA A 20 4.21 -8.44 -9.04
CA ALA A 20 5.39 -9.30 -8.88
C ALA A 20 6.40 -9.15 -10.03
N GLU A 21 5.95 -8.80 -11.24
CA GLU A 21 6.80 -8.56 -12.41
C GLU A 21 7.51 -7.20 -12.37
N ALA A 22 6.86 -6.16 -11.83
CA ALA A 22 7.37 -4.79 -11.86
C ALA A 22 8.84 -4.63 -11.37
N PRO A 23 9.27 -5.29 -10.27
CA PRO A 23 10.67 -5.26 -9.82
C PRO A 23 11.67 -5.76 -10.86
N SER A 24 11.32 -6.79 -11.64
CA SER A 24 12.20 -7.34 -12.68
C SER A 24 12.45 -6.35 -13.82
N TYR A 25 11.51 -5.43 -14.06
CA TYR A 25 11.65 -4.33 -15.01
C TYR A 25 12.29 -3.08 -14.40
N GLY A 26 12.63 -3.10 -13.10
CA GLY A 26 13.20 -1.95 -12.39
C GLY A 26 12.24 -0.77 -12.25
N LEU A 27 10.93 -1.00 -12.39
CA LEU A 27 9.91 0.03 -12.37
C LEU A 27 8.99 -0.15 -11.16
N PRO A 28 8.54 0.94 -10.51
CA PRO A 28 7.46 0.85 -9.53
C PRO A 28 6.16 0.44 -10.22
N ILE A 29 5.25 -0.20 -9.50
CA ILE A 29 3.96 -0.67 -10.07
C ILE A 29 3.13 0.47 -10.68
N LEU A 30 3.24 1.68 -10.12
CA LEU A 30 2.59 2.90 -10.62
C LEU A 30 3.09 3.30 -12.01
N ALA A 31 4.34 2.98 -12.36
CA ALA A 31 4.92 3.25 -13.68
C ALA A 31 4.79 2.04 -14.62
N TYR A 32 4.96 0.81 -14.11
CA TYR A 32 4.88 -0.42 -14.90
C TYR A 32 3.46 -0.72 -15.39
N GLN A 33 2.47 -0.68 -14.49
CA GLN A 33 1.07 -0.90 -14.85
C GLN A 33 0.14 -0.03 -13.97
N PRO A 34 -0.06 1.24 -14.35
CA PRO A 34 -0.83 2.21 -13.56
C PRO A 34 -2.30 1.80 -13.34
N THR A 35 -2.89 1.07 -14.29
CA THR A 35 -4.28 0.61 -14.23
C THR A 35 -4.45 -0.74 -13.53
N SER A 36 -3.38 -1.29 -12.94
CA SER A 36 -3.46 -2.57 -12.22
C SER A 36 -4.13 -2.43 -10.85
N PRO A 37 -4.75 -3.50 -10.34
CA PRO A 37 -5.25 -3.53 -8.96
C PRO A 37 -4.16 -3.24 -7.92
N GLY A 38 -2.91 -3.64 -8.20
CA GLY A 38 -1.77 -3.33 -7.34
C GLY A 38 -1.45 -1.84 -7.29
N ALA A 39 -1.42 -1.16 -8.44
CA ALA A 39 -1.20 0.28 -8.51
C ALA A 39 -2.30 1.08 -7.79
N ALA A 40 -3.56 0.68 -7.97
CA ALA A 40 -4.69 1.27 -7.25
C ALA A 40 -4.55 1.09 -5.73
N ALA A 41 -4.26 -0.13 -5.26
CA ALA A 41 -4.10 -0.42 -3.83
C ALA A 41 -2.93 0.34 -3.18
N TYR A 42 -1.81 0.50 -3.88
CA TYR A 42 -0.70 1.33 -3.39
C TYR A 42 -1.03 2.82 -3.37
N SER A 43 -1.87 3.29 -4.29
CA SER A 43 -2.36 4.68 -4.26
C SER A 43 -3.27 4.93 -3.06
N GLU A 44 -4.18 4.00 -2.76
CA GLU A 44 -5.02 4.04 -1.57
C GLU A 44 -4.18 3.99 -0.28
N LEU A 45 -3.19 3.09 -0.22
CA LEU A 45 -2.27 3.01 0.92
C LEU A 45 -1.49 4.31 1.11
N ALA A 46 -0.99 4.92 0.03
CA ALA A 46 -0.29 6.19 0.12
C ALA A 46 -1.20 7.30 0.65
N GLN A 47 -2.47 7.36 0.19
CA GLN A 47 -3.45 8.30 0.73
C GLN A 47 -3.74 8.06 2.21
N GLU A 48 -3.83 6.80 2.64
CA GLU A 48 -4.04 6.44 4.04
C GLU A 48 -2.86 6.92 4.91
N ILE A 49 -1.63 6.68 4.46
CA ILE A 49 -0.41 7.15 5.15
C ILE A 49 -0.38 8.69 5.23
N LEU A 50 -0.68 9.38 4.12
CA LEU A 50 -0.67 10.85 4.07
C LEU A 50 -1.79 11.48 4.91
N SER A 51 -2.95 10.81 5.00
CA SER A 51 -4.03 11.22 5.90
C SER A 51 -3.65 11.03 7.37
N GLY A 52 -2.67 10.16 7.62
CA GLY A 52 -2.19 9.78 8.95
C GLY A 52 -3.19 8.91 9.69
N ASP A 53 -2.69 8.11 10.65
CA ASP A 53 -3.53 7.25 11.48
C ASP A 53 -4.21 8.00 12.65
N GLY A 54 -4.06 9.33 12.72
CA GLY A 54 -4.50 10.16 13.85
C GLY A 54 -3.81 9.81 15.18
N LYS A 55 -2.80 8.93 15.16
CA LYS A 55 -2.04 8.50 16.33
C LYS A 55 -0.72 9.25 16.39
N LEU A 56 -0.59 10.10 17.40
CA LEU A 56 0.69 10.69 17.79
C LEU A 56 1.62 9.54 18.19
N VAL A 57 2.74 9.40 17.49
CA VAL A 57 3.83 8.52 17.92
C VAL A 57 4.26 9.01 19.31
N PRO A 58 4.23 8.17 20.37
CA PRO A 58 4.83 8.54 21.64
C PRO A 58 6.31 8.82 21.40
N GLN A 59 6.75 10.03 21.70
CA GLN A 59 8.18 10.31 21.75
C GLN A 59 8.70 9.70 23.06
N GLU A 60 9.49 8.64 22.94
CA GLU A 60 10.38 8.18 24.03
C GLU A 60 11.60 9.10 24.15
#